data_AF-A0A258V1K7-F1
#
_entry.id   AF-A0A258V1K7-F1
#
_cell.length_a   1.000
_cell.length_b   1.000
_cell.length_c   1.000
_cell.angle_alpha   90.00
_cell.angle_beta   90.00
_cell.angle_gamma   90.00
#
_symmetry.space_group_name_H-M   'P 1'
#
loop_
_entity.id
_entity.type
_entity.pdbx_description
1 polymer ?
#
loop_
_entity_poly.entity_id
_entity_poly.type
_entity_poly.pdbx_seq_one_letter_code
_entity_poly.pdbx_strand_id
1 'polypeptide(L)'
;MKAGRFTLQLSPVLVPLLLAACSGQSDPQPAPSASAKAGTRPTTAAAQPDQSQSQLGEGDGIPVRFRAIGTEPFWSVQMEDGLMTYATPEMPEGETVPVTMEQAGLAQVYSATIDGTPMELEVTRKVCSDGMSDTVYPMSVTRRLGADVHQGCAR
;
A
#
# COMPACT_ATOMS: atom_id res chain seq x y z
N MET A 1 -23.66 36.41 -40.22
CA MET A 1 -23.50 37.64 -39.42
C MET A 1 -23.87 37.24 -37.99
N LYS A 2 -23.03 37.21 -36.95
CA LYS A 2 -22.00 38.15 -36.48
C LYS A 2 -21.02 37.35 -35.60
N ALA A 3 -19.73 37.63 -35.75
CA ALA A 3 -18.65 37.08 -34.93
C ALA A 3 -18.61 37.76 -33.55
N GLY A 4 -18.27 37.01 -32.50
CA GLY A 4 -17.96 37.52 -31.17
C GLY A 4 -16.58 37.04 -30.74
N ARG A 5 -15.57 37.89 -30.91
CA ARG A 5 -14.18 37.68 -30.48
C ARG A 5 -14.08 38.05 -29.00
N PHE A 6 -13.60 37.15 -28.14
CA PHE A 6 -13.19 37.49 -26.78
C PHE A 6 -11.67 37.65 -26.73
N THR A 7 -11.26 38.87 -26.41
CA THR A 7 -9.88 39.33 -26.40
C THR A 7 -9.15 38.85 -25.15
N LEU A 8 -8.01 38.21 -25.37
CA LEU A 8 -6.98 37.84 -24.41
C LEU A 8 -6.48 39.08 -23.64
N GLN A 9 -6.40 39.04 -22.31
CA GLN A 9 -5.59 39.99 -21.54
C GLN A 9 -4.39 39.25 -20.94
N LEU A 10 -3.25 39.47 -21.56
CA LEU A 10 -1.94 38.95 -21.18
C LEU A 10 -1.23 40.08 -20.42
N SER A 11 -1.13 39.99 -19.09
CA SER A 11 -0.29 40.88 -18.30
C SER A 11 1.08 40.23 -18.04
N PRO A 12 2.19 40.88 -18.40
CA PRO A 12 3.54 40.39 -18.12
C PRO A 12 3.97 40.83 -16.73
N VAL A 13 4.32 39.88 -15.85
CA VAL A 13 5.12 40.20 -14.66
C VAL A 13 6.50 39.60 -14.87
N LEU A 14 7.37 40.49 -15.36
CA LEU A 14 8.81 40.35 -15.47
C LEU A 14 9.40 40.56 -14.06
N VAL A 15 10.06 39.55 -13.50
CA VAL A 15 10.91 39.71 -12.30
C VAL A 15 12.33 39.27 -12.65
N PRO A 16 13.35 40.15 -12.52
CA PRO A 16 14.73 39.83 -12.87
C PRO A 16 15.52 39.26 -11.68
N LEU A 17 16.20 38.14 -11.96
CA LEU A 17 17.63 37.86 -11.76
C LEU A 17 18.39 38.55 -10.61
N LEU A 18 18.85 37.81 -9.59
CA LEU A 18 20.12 38.09 -8.88
C LEU A 18 20.81 36.81 -8.35
N LEU A 19 21.95 36.52 -8.99
CA LEU A 19 23.21 35.93 -8.50
C LEU A 19 23.21 34.64 -7.66
N ALA A 20 23.63 33.56 -8.33
CA ALA A 20 24.43 32.51 -7.73
C ALA A 20 25.84 33.05 -7.39
N ALA A 21 26.23 32.96 -6.12
CA ALA A 21 27.63 33.04 -5.70
C ALA A 21 27.89 31.88 -4.74
N CYS A 22 28.72 30.94 -5.17
CA CYS A 22 29.29 29.89 -4.35
C CYS A 22 30.30 30.51 -3.38
N SER A 23 30.10 30.28 -2.08
CA SER A 23 31.11 30.54 -1.06
C SER A 23 31.19 29.30 -0.17
N GLY A 24 32.21 28.48 -0.40
CA GLY A 24 32.58 27.42 0.52
C GLY A 24 33.08 28.00 1.84
N GLN A 25 32.66 27.41 2.95
CA GLN A 25 33.36 27.52 4.22
C GLN A 25 33.31 26.15 4.88
N SER A 26 34.35 25.35 4.62
CA SER A 26 34.68 24.17 5.39
C SER A 26 35.25 24.63 6.73
N ASP A 27 34.51 24.45 7.82
CA ASP A 27 35.06 24.66 9.16
C ASP A 27 36.02 23.52 9.54
N PRO A 28 37.24 23.80 10.01
CA PRO A 28 38.09 22.80 10.63
C PRO A 28 37.76 22.72 12.12
N GLN A 29 37.22 21.60 12.57
CA GLN A 29 37.21 21.25 13.98
C GLN A 29 38.39 20.31 14.28
N PRO A 30 39.32 20.72 15.16
CA PRO A 30 40.04 19.75 15.95
C PRO A 30 40.05 20.12 17.44
N ALA A 31 39.55 19.19 18.27
CA ALA A 31 40.15 18.89 19.56
C ALA A 31 39.90 17.40 19.91
N PRO A 32 40.92 16.65 20.37
CA PRO A 32 40.83 15.21 20.58
C PRO A 32 40.45 14.81 22.03
N SER A 33 39.76 13.66 22.10
CA SER A 33 39.84 12.53 23.04
C SER A 33 40.07 12.75 24.54
N ALA A 34 39.18 12.15 25.36
CA ALA A 34 39.54 11.00 26.19
C ALA A 34 38.33 10.23 26.76
N SER A 35 38.19 8.98 26.29
CA SER A 35 37.86 7.72 26.97
C SER A 35 36.83 7.60 28.12
N ALA A 36 35.84 6.77 27.78
CA ALA A 36 35.50 5.49 28.41
C ALA A 36 34.62 5.46 29.66
N LYS A 37 33.42 4.88 29.49
CA LYS A 37 32.99 3.77 30.34
C LYS A 37 32.19 2.76 29.54
N ALA A 38 32.71 1.53 29.52
CA ALA A 38 31.99 0.34 29.08
C ALA A 38 30.73 0.18 29.95
N GLY A 39 29.57 0.14 29.27
CA GLY A 39 28.28 -0.21 29.84
C GLY A 39 27.73 -1.39 29.06
N THR A 40 27.68 -2.53 29.75
CA THR A 40 27.30 -3.87 29.31
C THR A 40 26.03 -3.91 28.44
N ARG A 41 26.14 -4.59 27.29
CA ARG A 41 25.05 -5.04 26.42
C ARG A 41 24.03 -5.85 27.24
N PRO A 42 22.73 -5.49 27.27
CA PRO A 42 21.70 -6.44 27.61
C PRO A 42 21.48 -7.37 26.42
N THR A 43 21.92 -8.61 26.61
CA THR A 43 21.16 -9.83 26.32
C THR A 43 19.96 -9.68 25.38
N THR A 44 20.10 -10.30 24.20
CA THR A 44 19.13 -11.21 23.58
C THR A 44 17.69 -11.04 24.06
N ALA A 45 16.97 -10.09 23.46
CA ALA A 45 15.54 -10.27 23.27
C ALA A 45 15.38 -11.35 22.19
N ALA A 46 14.98 -12.53 22.63
CA ALA A 46 14.67 -13.65 21.77
C ALA A 46 13.75 -13.16 20.63
N ALA A 47 14.21 -13.33 19.39
CA ALA A 47 13.32 -13.39 18.25
C ALA A 47 12.33 -14.51 18.56
N GLN A 48 11.13 -14.13 18.99
CA GLN A 48 10.02 -15.06 18.98
C GLN A 48 9.84 -15.44 17.52
N PRO A 49 9.88 -16.74 17.16
CA PRO A 49 9.51 -17.13 15.82
C PRO A 49 8.11 -16.57 15.57
N ASP A 50 7.99 -15.75 14.53
CA ASP A 50 6.71 -15.29 13.98
C ASP A 50 5.93 -16.53 13.55
N GLN A 51 5.17 -17.10 14.48
CA GLN A 51 4.29 -18.25 14.25
C GLN A 51 3.07 -17.86 13.38
N SER A 52 3.06 -16.68 12.78
CA SER A 52 2.02 -16.24 11.85
C SER A 52 2.30 -16.63 10.39
N GLN A 53 3.42 -17.30 10.11
CA GLN A 53 3.85 -17.64 8.73
C GLN A 53 3.41 -19.02 8.23
N SER A 54 2.60 -19.79 8.98
CA SER A 54 2.37 -21.19 8.60
C SER A 54 0.99 -21.71 8.96
N GLN A 55 -0.05 -21.01 8.52
CA GLN A 55 -1.38 -21.62 8.32
C GLN A 55 -1.93 -21.31 6.93
N LEU A 56 -1.07 -21.25 5.91
CA LEU A 56 -1.51 -21.60 4.57
C LEU A 56 -1.70 -23.10 4.58
N GLY A 57 -2.94 -23.54 4.78
CA GLY A 57 -3.29 -24.95 4.73
C GLY A 57 -2.75 -25.57 3.44
N GLU A 58 -2.21 -26.78 3.59
CA GLU A 58 -1.73 -27.63 2.50
C GLU A 58 -2.88 -27.86 1.50
N GLY A 59 -2.96 -27.03 0.46
CA GLY A 59 -4.03 -27.07 -0.52
C GLY A 59 -3.76 -26.11 -1.67
N ASP A 60 -4.00 -26.56 -2.90
CA ASP A 60 -3.73 -25.79 -4.11
C ASP A 60 -4.69 -24.58 -4.32
N GLY A 61 -5.78 -24.45 -3.56
CA GLY A 61 -6.82 -23.41 -3.72
C GLY A 61 -6.69 -22.25 -2.73
N ILE A 62 -7.20 -21.05 -3.04
CA ILE A 62 -7.12 -19.88 -2.14
C ILE A 62 -7.68 -20.22 -0.74
N PRO A 63 -6.97 -19.89 0.35
CA PRO A 63 -7.46 -20.15 1.70
C PRO A 63 -8.82 -19.47 1.95
N VAL A 64 -9.66 -20.09 2.78
CA VAL A 64 -10.95 -19.49 3.19
C VAL A 64 -10.78 -18.24 4.05
N ARG A 65 -9.59 -18.04 4.62
CA ARG A 65 -9.19 -16.90 5.44
C ARG A 65 -7.88 -16.35 4.92
N PHE A 66 -7.86 -15.09 4.54
CA PHE A 66 -6.67 -14.40 4.05
C PHE A 66 -6.81 -12.89 4.24
N ARG A 67 -5.67 -12.21 4.22
CA ARG A 67 -5.59 -10.75 4.21
C ARG A 67 -5.06 -10.26 2.88
N ALA A 68 -5.70 -9.25 2.31
CA ALA A 68 -5.22 -8.51 1.15
C ALA A 68 -4.93 -7.04 1.49
N ILE A 69 -3.92 -6.47 0.84
CA ILE A 69 -3.56 -5.05 0.94
C ILE A 69 -3.25 -4.46 -0.42
N GLY A 70 -3.55 -3.16 -0.59
CA GLY A 70 -2.99 -2.34 -1.67
C GLY A 70 -2.27 -1.13 -1.10
N THR A 71 -1.24 -0.69 -1.82
CA THR A 71 -0.33 0.38 -1.39
C THR A 71 -0.71 1.74 -1.97
N GLU A 72 -1.28 1.81 -3.17
CA GLU A 72 -1.74 3.06 -3.76
C GLU A 72 -3.06 2.90 -4.54
N PRO A 73 -4.15 3.54 -4.08
CA PRO A 73 -4.34 4.07 -2.72
C PRO A 73 -4.23 2.96 -1.66
N PHE A 74 -4.07 3.33 -0.39
CA PHE A 74 -4.08 2.35 0.69
C PHE A 74 -5.46 1.74 0.88
N TRP A 75 -5.51 0.41 0.95
CA TRP A 75 -6.72 -0.32 1.32
C TRP A 75 -6.35 -1.69 1.86
N SER A 76 -7.31 -2.31 2.56
CA SER A 76 -7.18 -3.71 2.95
C SER A 76 -8.51 -4.44 2.87
N VAL A 77 -8.39 -5.76 2.71
CA VAL A 77 -9.51 -6.70 2.84
C VAL A 77 -9.10 -7.80 3.81
N GLN A 78 -9.98 -8.12 4.74
CA GLN A 78 -9.95 -9.34 5.53
C GLN A 78 -11.05 -10.27 5.04
N MET A 79 -10.68 -11.49 4.63
CA MET A 79 -11.63 -12.54 4.29
C MET A 79 -11.76 -13.50 5.47
N GLU A 80 -12.99 -13.73 5.94
CA GLU A 80 -13.29 -14.67 7.00
C GLU A 80 -14.60 -15.42 6.72
N ASP A 81 -14.52 -16.71 6.38
CA ASP A 81 -15.66 -17.62 6.26
C ASP A 81 -16.84 -17.07 5.41
N GLY A 82 -16.54 -16.45 4.26
CA GLY A 82 -17.56 -15.88 3.37
C GLY A 82 -18.03 -14.47 3.75
N LEU A 83 -17.37 -13.84 4.73
CA LEU A 83 -17.46 -12.42 5.00
C LEU A 83 -16.19 -11.71 4.55
N MET A 84 -16.37 -10.51 4.02
CA MET A 84 -15.28 -9.61 3.64
C MET A 84 -15.40 -8.33 4.45
N THR A 85 -14.33 -7.98 5.17
CA THR A 85 -14.18 -6.66 5.79
C THR A 85 -13.27 -5.81 4.92
N TYR A 86 -13.79 -4.75 4.31
CA TYR A 86 -13.04 -3.80 3.49
C TYR A 86 -12.77 -2.52 4.28
N ALA A 87 -11.52 -2.05 4.29
CA ALA A 87 -11.12 -0.85 5.03
C ALA A 87 -10.16 0.03 4.21
N THR A 88 -10.24 1.34 4.44
CA THR A 88 -9.33 2.38 3.91
C THR A 88 -8.86 3.29 5.05
N PRO A 89 -7.85 4.15 4.85
CA PRO A 89 -7.47 5.14 5.87
C PRO A 89 -8.62 6.05 6.32
N GLU A 90 -9.57 6.34 5.44
CA GLU A 90 -10.74 7.18 5.71
C GLU A 90 -11.85 6.41 6.45
N MET A 91 -11.86 5.08 6.33
CA MET A 91 -12.80 4.17 6.97
C MET A 91 -12.04 3.06 7.72
N PRO A 92 -11.40 3.37 8.87
CA PRO A 92 -10.49 2.45 9.55
C PRO A 92 -11.20 1.27 10.23
N GLU A 93 -12.46 1.42 10.64
CA GLU A 93 -13.28 0.32 11.19
C GLU A 93 -13.66 -0.70 10.10
N GLY A 94 -13.65 -0.26 8.83
CA GLY A 94 -14.06 -1.03 7.68
C GLY A 94 -15.57 -1.32 7.61
N GLU A 95 -16.00 -1.85 6.47
CA GLU A 95 -17.35 -2.36 6.23
C GLU A 95 -17.29 -3.87 6.06
N THR A 96 -18.08 -4.62 6.83
CA THR A 96 -18.16 -6.08 6.73
C THR A 96 -19.40 -6.49 5.97
N VAL A 97 -19.20 -7.24 4.89
CA VAL A 97 -20.27 -7.63 3.96
C VAL A 97 -20.17 -9.12 3.61
N PRO A 98 -21.30 -9.78 3.34
CA PRO A 98 -21.27 -11.14 2.80
C PRO A 98 -20.72 -11.13 1.38
N VAL A 99 -20.07 -12.21 0.98
CA VAL A 99 -19.54 -12.36 -0.37
C VAL A 99 -20.07 -13.60 -1.06
N THR A 100 -20.21 -13.50 -2.38
CA THR A 100 -20.32 -14.66 -3.26
C THR A 100 -18.96 -14.94 -3.86
N MET A 101 -18.67 -16.23 -4.09
CA MET A 101 -17.41 -16.66 -4.68
C MET A 101 -17.68 -17.38 -6.00
N GLU A 102 -16.85 -17.11 -7.00
CA GLU A 102 -16.76 -17.88 -8.24
C GLU A 102 -15.30 -18.24 -8.56
N GLN A 103 -15.11 -19.37 -9.24
CA GLN A 103 -13.82 -19.78 -9.78
C GLN A 103 -13.71 -19.27 -11.22
N ALA A 104 -12.66 -18.51 -11.53
CA ALA A 104 -12.40 -17.91 -12.82
C ALA A 104 -10.99 -18.31 -13.32
N GLY A 105 -10.88 -19.49 -13.92
CA GLY A 105 -9.60 -20.03 -14.38
C GLY A 105 -8.67 -20.33 -13.20
N LEU A 106 -7.56 -19.59 -13.10
CA LEU A 106 -6.59 -19.71 -11.99
C LEU A 106 -6.88 -18.73 -10.84
N ALA A 107 -7.89 -17.88 -10.99
CA ALA A 107 -8.30 -16.90 -10.00
C ALA A 107 -9.59 -17.31 -9.29
N GLN A 108 -9.76 -16.82 -8.07
CA GLN A 108 -11.02 -16.84 -7.33
C GLN A 108 -11.52 -15.41 -7.22
N VAL A 109 -12.75 -15.17 -7.68
CA VAL A 109 -13.39 -13.86 -7.64
C VAL A 109 -14.39 -13.84 -6.51
N TYR A 110 -14.27 -12.85 -5.63
CA TYR A 110 -15.21 -12.58 -4.56
C TYR A 110 -15.99 -11.31 -4.89
N SER A 111 -17.31 -11.40 -4.94
CA SER A 111 -18.19 -10.27 -5.24
C SER A 111 -18.95 -9.84 -4.00
N ALA A 112 -19.03 -8.54 -3.79
CA ALA A 112 -19.70 -7.91 -2.66
C ALA A 112 -20.29 -6.55 -3.07
N THR A 113 -20.94 -5.87 -2.13
CA THR A 113 -21.39 -4.49 -2.29
C THR A 113 -20.94 -3.70 -1.07
N ILE A 114 -20.14 -2.65 -1.28
CA ILE A 114 -19.59 -1.75 -0.25
C ILE A 114 -20.28 -0.41 -0.43
N ASP A 115 -21.01 0.07 0.58
CA ASP A 115 -21.79 1.32 0.54
C ASP A 115 -22.65 1.48 -0.74
N GLY A 116 -23.28 0.38 -1.19
CA GLY A 116 -24.10 0.36 -2.41
C GLY A 116 -23.31 0.30 -3.73
N THR A 117 -21.98 0.27 -3.66
CA THR A 117 -21.08 0.16 -4.82
C THR A 117 -20.62 -1.29 -5.01
N PRO A 118 -20.74 -1.87 -6.23
CA PRO A 118 -20.25 -3.21 -6.51
C PRO A 118 -18.73 -3.31 -6.30
N MET A 119 -18.31 -4.36 -5.61
CA MET A 119 -16.91 -4.68 -5.37
C MET A 119 -16.60 -6.09 -5.87
N GLU A 120 -15.48 -6.24 -6.57
CA GLU A 120 -14.88 -7.53 -6.89
C GLU A 120 -13.45 -7.58 -6.34
N LEU A 121 -13.09 -8.71 -5.75
CA LEU A 121 -11.72 -9.04 -5.39
C LEU A 121 -11.31 -10.31 -6.13
N GLU A 122 -10.47 -10.16 -7.14
CA GLU A 122 -9.90 -11.27 -7.91
C GLU A 122 -8.57 -11.68 -7.29
N VAL A 123 -8.48 -12.91 -6.80
CA VAL A 123 -7.32 -13.43 -6.06
C VAL A 123 -6.67 -14.57 -6.84
N THR A 124 -5.35 -14.50 -7.02
CA THR A 124 -4.58 -15.56 -7.71
C THR A 124 -3.38 -15.97 -6.86
N ARG A 125 -3.05 -17.27 -6.82
CA ARG A 125 -1.78 -17.78 -6.25
C ARG A 125 -0.60 -17.43 -7.16
N LYS A 126 -0.21 -16.16 -7.11
CA LYS A 126 0.94 -15.61 -7.82
C LYS A 126 1.74 -14.75 -6.85
N VAL A 127 3.05 -14.98 -6.82
CA VAL A 127 3.98 -14.21 -5.99
C VAL A 127 3.82 -12.71 -6.28
N CYS A 128 3.70 -11.92 -5.22
CA CYS A 128 3.46 -10.48 -5.26
C CYS A 128 4.43 -9.77 -4.30
N SER A 129 4.92 -8.59 -4.70
CA SER A 129 5.67 -7.69 -3.82
C SER A 129 4.90 -6.40 -3.67
N ASP A 130 4.83 -5.88 -2.44
CA ASP A 130 4.17 -4.60 -2.16
C ASP A 130 4.97 -3.37 -2.63
N GLY A 131 6.22 -3.57 -3.08
CA GLY A 131 7.09 -2.54 -3.64
C GLY A 131 7.62 -1.51 -2.63
N MET A 132 7.11 -1.51 -1.40
CA MET A 132 7.48 -0.55 -0.35
C MET A 132 8.35 -1.18 0.74
N SER A 133 8.08 -2.44 1.09
CA SER A 133 8.76 -3.14 2.20
C SER A 133 9.52 -4.38 1.73
N ASP A 134 9.63 -4.59 0.42
CA ASP A 134 10.15 -5.82 -0.22
C ASP A 134 9.52 -7.11 0.35
N THR A 135 8.32 -6.99 0.94
CA THR A 135 7.62 -8.14 1.51
C THR A 135 7.02 -8.96 0.36
N VAL A 136 7.37 -10.24 0.34
CA VAL A 136 6.88 -11.19 -0.66
C VAL A 136 5.64 -11.88 -0.12
N TYR A 137 4.57 -11.80 -0.88
CA TYR A 137 3.27 -12.40 -0.60
C TYR A 137 3.02 -13.56 -1.57
N PRO A 138 2.35 -14.64 -1.13
CA PRO A 138 2.06 -15.81 -1.96
C PRO A 138 0.95 -15.57 -3.00
N MET A 139 0.15 -14.51 -2.84
CA MET A 139 -1.00 -14.23 -3.68
C MET A 139 -0.99 -12.78 -4.16
N SER A 140 -1.47 -12.56 -5.38
CA SER A 140 -1.74 -11.25 -5.96
C SER A 140 -3.25 -11.03 -6.02
N VAL A 141 -3.67 -9.77 -5.88
CA VAL A 141 -5.08 -9.40 -5.94
C VAL A 141 -5.32 -8.21 -6.86
N THR A 142 -6.43 -8.24 -7.59
CA THR A 142 -7.00 -7.06 -8.25
C THR A 142 -8.31 -6.73 -7.56
N ARG A 143 -8.41 -5.52 -7.00
CA ARG A 143 -9.64 -4.99 -6.41
C ARG A 143 -10.31 -4.06 -7.41
N ARG A 144 -11.57 -4.33 -7.71
CA ARG A 144 -12.44 -3.46 -8.50
C ARG A 144 -13.55 -2.94 -7.58
N LEU A 145 -13.68 -1.62 -7.45
CA LEU A 145 -14.76 -0.99 -6.67
C LEU A 145 -15.40 0.08 -7.54
N GLY A 146 -16.58 -0.20 -8.08
CA GLY A 146 -17.16 0.64 -9.13
C GLY A 146 -16.25 0.71 -10.35
N ALA A 147 -15.74 1.91 -10.67
CA ALA A 147 -14.80 2.14 -11.77
C ALA A 147 -13.32 2.02 -11.35
N ASP A 148 -13.04 2.01 -10.05
CA ASP A 148 -11.67 2.02 -9.54
C ASP A 148 -11.08 0.62 -9.57
N VAL A 149 -9.87 0.49 -10.13
CA VAL A 149 -9.15 -0.78 -10.22
C VAL A 149 -7.76 -0.60 -9.61
N HIS A 150 -7.48 -1.38 -8.56
CA HIS A 150 -6.23 -1.31 -7.83
C HIS A 150 -5.62 -2.68 -7.62
N GLN A 151 -4.28 -2.74 -7.70
CA GLN A 151 -3.51 -3.94 -7.45
C GLN A 151 -3.19 -4.06 -5.97
N GLY A 152 -2.93 -5.29 -5.54
CA GLY A 152 -2.52 -5.58 -4.18
C GLY A 152 -1.90 -6.97 -4.04
N CYS A 153 -1.47 -7.27 -2.82
CA CYS A 153 -0.92 -8.55 -2.44
C CYS A 153 -1.71 -9.18 -1.29
N ALA A 154 -1.67 -10.51 -1.17
CA ALA A 154 -2.42 -11.22 -0.13
C ALA A 154 -1.67 -12.43 0.46
N ARG A 155 -1.99 -12.77 1.71
CA ARG A 155 -1.46 -13.92 2.45
C ARG A 155 -2.50 -14.56 3.34
#